data_AF-A0A8B9KK15-F1
#
_entry.id   AF-A0A8B9KK15-F1
#
_cell.length_a   1.000
_cell.length_b   1.000
_cell.length_c   1.000
_cell.angle_alpha   90.00
_cell.angle_beta   90.00
_cell.angle_gamma   90.00
#
_symmetry.space_group_name_H-M   'P 1'
#
loop_
_entity.id
_entity.type
_entity.pdbx_description
1 polymer ?
#
loop_
_entity_poly.entity_id
_entity_poly.type
_entity_poly.pdbx_seq_one_letter_code
_entity_poly.pdbx_strand_id
1 'polypeptide(L)'
;MTGGSRRCIVVSTLAEASFYADHGYDDILYAYPLPFDKVERCAQLSERLSLFHVLLDNSLALQQLKKRPLSHGKIWHVWMKLDCDNGRAGVPHSEPAALKLAQEISETAGVELTGIYAHCGNTYGCKGEEQIKAVAQQTTAITLQFMEKLKAIGIQGPKSSIGSTPSCSHPVPEMAMLSEVHPGNYVFYDVQQSLIGSCKLEDVAVRVLTRVIGHYPHRNQLLVDCGWTALSLDGGGRLPTGYAIIEGHPELK
;
A
#
# COMPACT_ATOMS: atom_id res chain seq x y z
N MET A 1 -14.96 3.82 1.79
CA MET A 1 -14.87 3.62 3.25
C MET A 1 -15.54 2.30 3.60
N THR A 2 -14.97 1.49 4.49
CA THR A 2 -15.50 0.15 4.85
C THR A 2 -16.86 0.17 5.57
N GLY A 3 -17.44 1.35 5.82
CA GLY A 3 -18.74 1.49 6.51
C GLY A 3 -18.72 0.99 7.95
N GLY A 4 -17.55 0.93 8.59
CA GLY A 4 -17.37 0.32 9.91
C GLY A 4 -17.30 -1.20 9.89
N SER A 5 -17.27 -1.84 8.72
CA SER A 5 -17.08 -3.29 8.62
C SER A 5 -15.63 -3.69 8.92
N ARG A 6 -15.47 -4.87 9.53
CA ARG A 6 -14.17 -5.54 9.70
C ARG A 6 -13.81 -6.35 8.45
N ARG A 7 -13.95 -5.74 7.28
CA ARG A 7 -13.71 -6.37 5.98
C ARG A 7 -12.96 -5.44 5.04
N CYS A 8 -12.31 -6.01 4.03
CA CYS A 8 -11.64 -5.30 2.95
C CYS A 8 -10.52 -4.40 3.48
N ILE A 9 -9.49 -5.05 4.03
CA ILE A 9 -8.28 -4.38 4.53
C ILE A 9 -7.04 -4.88 3.80
N VAL A 10 -6.04 -4.00 3.73
CA VAL A 10 -4.73 -4.32 3.17
C VAL A 10 -3.72 -4.36 4.32
N VAL A 11 -2.91 -5.42 4.35
CA VAL A 11 -1.86 -5.63 5.35
C VAL A 11 -0.50 -5.78 4.69
N SER A 12 0.55 -5.34 5.39
CA SER A 12 1.94 -5.33 4.92
C SER A 12 2.74 -6.55 5.39
N THR A 13 2.24 -7.26 6.40
CA THR A 13 2.90 -8.45 6.97
C THR A 13 1.91 -9.56 7.31
N LEU A 14 2.40 -10.80 7.38
CA LEU A 14 1.60 -11.92 7.90
C LEU A 14 1.33 -11.83 9.41
N ALA A 15 2.12 -11.04 10.15
CA ALA A 15 1.83 -10.75 11.54
C ALA A 15 0.55 -9.92 11.66
N GLU A 16 0.42 -8.85 10.87
CA GLU A 16 -0.82 -8.08 10.74
C GLU A 16 -1.97 -8.93 10.24
N ALA A 17 -1.76 -9.73 9.18
CA ALA A 17 -2.80 -10.61 8.64
C ALA A 17 -3.38 -11.54 9.72
N SER A 18 -2.49 -12.16 10.51
CA SER A 18 -2.90 -13.06 11.61
C SER A 18 -3.60 -12.28 12.71
N PHE A 19 -3.04 -11.13 13.11
CA PHE A 19 -3.62 -10.25 14.12
C PHE A 19 -5.06 -9.85 13.77
N TYR A 20 -5.30 -9.33 12.57
CA TYR A 20 -6.63 -8.90 12.15
C TYR A 20 -7.60 -10.09 12.03
N ALA A 21 -7.15 -11.20 11.45
CA ALA A 21 -7.94 -12.42 11.36
C ALA A 21 -8.38 -12.94 12.75
N ASP A 22 -7.49 -12.92 13.73
CA ASP A 22 -7.80 -13.36 15.11
C ASP A 22 -8.80 -12.42 15.82
N HIS A 23 -8.97 -11.19 15.33
CA HIS A 23 -9.92 -10.19 15.85
C HIS A 23 -11.18 -10.06 14.99
N GLY A 24 -11.46 -11.06 14.16
CA GLY A 24 -12.70 -11.17 13.38
C GLY A 24 -12.74 -10.28 12.13
N TYR A 25 -11.58 -9.88 11.61
CA TYR A 25 -11.49 -9.33 10.26
C TYR A 25 -11.44 -10.45 9.22
N ASP A 26 -11.95 -10.14 8.03
CA ASP A 26 -11.97 -11.03 6.87
C ASP A 26 -11.79 -10.18 5.59
N ASP A 27 -11.70 -10.78 4.41
CA ASP A 27 -11.36 -10.07 3.17
C ASP A 27 -10.08 -9.22 3.35
N ILE A 28 -8.99 -9.94 3.61
CA ILE A 28 -7.67 -9.37 3.93
C ILE A 28 -6.73 -9.62 2.75
N LEU A 29 -6.17 -8.54 2.19
CA LEU A 29 -5.13 -8.62 1.17
C LEU A 29 -3.75 -8.45 1.79
N TYR A 30 -2.90 -9.48 1.68
CA TYR A 30 -1.48 -9.35 1.94
C TYR A 30 -0.78 -8.71 0.74
N ALA A 31 -0.67 -7.37 0.73
CA ALA A 31 -0.16 -6.59 -0.41
C ALA A 31 1.37 -6.54 -0.48
N TYR A 32 2.00 -7.72 -0.48
CA TYR A 32 3.43 -7.90 -0.58
C TYR A 32 3.74 -9.09 -1.51
N PRO A 33 4.70 -9.00 -2.45
CA PRO A 33 5.07 -10.13 -3.30
C PRO A 33 5.35 -11.37 -2.45
N LEU A 34 4.59 -12.45 -2.68
CA LEU A 34 4.57 -13.63 -1.82
C LEU A 34 5.98 -14.22 -1.59
N PRO A 35 6.51 -14.18 -0.36
CA PRO A 35 7.77 -14.84 -0.04
C PRO A 35 7.60 -16.37 -0.05
N PHE A 36 8.54 -17.08 -0.69
CA PHE A 36 8.40 -18.53 -0.92
C PHE A 36 8.38 -19.34 0.38
N ASP A 37 9.09 -18.89 1.42
CA ASP A 37 9.12 -19.50 2.75
C ASP A 37 7.83 -19.29 3.55
N LYS A 38 6.92 -18.43 3.07
CA LYS A 38 5.67 -18.06 3.77
C LYS A 38 4.41 -18.68 3.18
N VAL A 39 4.53 -19.48 2.12
CA VAL A 39 3.40 -20.10 1.40
C VAL A 39 2.53 -20.91 2.35
N GLU A 40 3.11 -21.69 3.27
CA GLU A 40 2.35 -22.48 4.24
C GLU A 40 1.51 -21.61 5.19
N ARG A 41 2.07 -20.49 5.68
CA ARG A 41 1.34 -19.56 6.54
C ARG A 41 0.22 -18.85 5.78
N CYS A 42 0.44 -18.52 4.51
CA CYS A 42 -0.62 -17.99 3.66
C CYS A 42 -1.72 -19.02 3.41
N ALA A 43 -1.38 -20.30 3.24
CA ALA A 43 -2.35 -21.37 3.02
C ALA A 43 -3.27 -21.53 4.24
N GLN A 44 -2.69 -21.52 5.44
CA GLN A 44 -3.44 -21.56 6.70
C GLN A 44 -4.42 -20.38 6.82
N LEU A 45 -4.01 -19.18 6.42
CA LEU A 45 -4.89 -18.00 6.41
C LEU A 45 -6.00 -18.13 5.35
N SER A 46 -5.69 -18.60 4.14
CA SER A 46 -6.67 -18.84 3.07
C SER A 46 -7.69 -19.92 3.41
N GLU A 47 -7.27 -20.97 4.13
CA GLU A 47 -8.15 -22.05 4.57
C GLU A 47 -9.03 -21.63 5.77
N ARG A 48 -8.54 -20.69 6.61
CA ARG A 48 -9.25 -20.18 7.78
C ARG A 48 -10.23 -19.06 7.48
N LEU A 49 -9.86 -18.11 6.63
CA LEU A 49 -10.67 -16.93 6.32
C LEU A 49 -11.67 -17.23 5.21
N SER A 50 -12.77 -16.46 5.15
CA SER A 50 -13.68 -16.57 4.01
C SER A 50 -12.97 -16.11 2.74
N LEU A 51 -12.21 -15.02 2.83
CA LEU A 51 -11.46 -14.43 1.74
C LEU A 51 -10.12 -13.88 2.23
N PHE A 52 -9.03 -14.51 1.79
CA PHE A 52 -7.66 -14.02 2.00
C PHE A 52 -6.96 -13.96 0.66
N HIS A 53 -6.34 -12.83 0.37
CA HIS A 53 -5.69 -12.59 -0.91
C HIS A 53 -4.17 -12.51 -0.75
N VAL A 54 -3.46 -13.07 -1.73
CA VAL A 54 -2.00 -12.95 -1.86
C VAL A 54 -1.64 -12.15 -3.11
N LEU A 55 -0.47 -11.51 -3.08
CA LEU A 55 0.03 -10.69 -4.19
C LEU A 55 1.21 -11.38 -4.88
N LEU A 56 1.16 -11.51 -6.21
CA LEU A 56 2.23 -12.10 -7.02
C LEU A 56 2.70 -11.12 -8.12
N ASP A 57 3.97 -11.22 -8.49
CA ASP A 57 4.56 -10.51 -9.64
C ASP A 57 5.49 -11.38 -10.49
N ASN A 58 5.50 -12.70 -10.28
CA ASN A 58 6.36 -13.61 -11.03
C ASN A 58 5.81 -15.05 -11.05
N SER A 59 6.17 -15.81 -12.09
CA SER A 59 5.73 -17.19 -12.29
C SER A 59 6.30 -18.16 -11.25
N LEU A 60 7.45 -17.87 -10.62
CA LEU A 60 8.03 -18.73 -9.59
C LEU A 60 7.17 -18.76 -8.34
N ALA A 61 6.62 -17.62 -7.92
CA ALA A 61 5.69 -17.51 -6.81
C ALA A 61 4.39 -18.29 -7.11
N LEU A 62 3.87 -18.19 -8.34
CA LEU A 62 2.73 -19.00 -8.80
C LEU A 62 3.04 -20.51 -8.72
N GLN A 63 4.24 -20.96 -9.09
CA GLN A 63 4.62 -22.37 -8.94
C GLN A 63 4.64 -22.82 -7.47
N GLN A 64 4.96 -21.95 -6.52
CA GLN A 64 4.88 -22.31 -5.10
C GLN A 64 3.43 -22.52 -4.65
N LEU A 65 2.49 -21.68 -5.11
CA LEU A 65 1.06 -21.88 -4.84
C LEU A 65 0.56 -23.22 -5.43
N LYS A 66 1.00 -23.58 -6.63
CA LYS A 66 0.66 -24.87 -7.26
C LYS A 66 1.16 -26.08 -6.47
N LYS A 67 2.33 -25.97 -5.83
CA LYS A 67 2.88 -27.03 -4.97
C LYS A 67 2.14 -27.16 -3.65
N ARG A 68 1.42 -26.11 -3.23
CA ARG A 68 0.61 -26.09 -2.01
C ARG A 68 -0.85 -25.79 -2.35
N PRO A 69 -1.60 -26.76 -2.92
CA PRO A 69 -3.04 -26.60 -3.11
C PRO A 69 -3.72 -26.38 -1.75
N LEU A 70 -4.81 -25.61 -1.75
CA LEU A 70 -5.61 -25.39 -0.56
C LEU A 70 -6.59 -26.55 -0.32
N SER A 71 -6.88 -26.77 0.95
CA SER A 71 -7.81 -27.81 1.40
C SER A 71 -9.27 -27.32 1.35
N HIS A 72 -10.22 -28.24 1.57
CA HIS A 72 -11.65 -27.92 1.74
C HIS A 72 -12.31 -27.22 0.53
N GLY A 73 -11.80 -27.46 -0.69
CA GLY A 73 -12.32 -26.84 -1.90
C GLY A 73 -12.05 -25.34 -2.01
N LYS A 74 -11.18 -24.79 -1.15
CA LYS A 74 -10.70 -23.40 -1.25
C LYS A 74 -9.76 -23.24 -2.45
N ILE A 75 -9.65 -22.01 -2.92
CA ILE A 75 -8.74 -21.62 -4.00
C ILE A 75 -7.89 -20.43 -3.54
N TRP A 76 -6.73 -20.27 -4.16
CA TRP A 76 -5.90 -19.09 -3.93
C TRP A 76 -6.51 -17.87 -4.62
N HIS A 77 -6.86 -16.83 -3.87
CA HIS A 77 -7.25 -15.55 -4.44
C HIS A 77 -6.00 -14.69 -4.64
N VAL A 78 -5.69 -14.39 -5.90
CA VAL A 78 -4.41 -13.78 -6.29
C VAL A 78 -4.65 -12.41 -6.92
N TRP A 79 -3.95 -11.42 -6.40
CA TRP A 79 -3.75 -10.16 -7.10
C TRP A 79 -2.41 -10.20 -7.84
N MET A 80 -2.40 -9.75 -9.09
CA MET A 80 -1.16 -9.51 -9.82
C MET A 80 -0.69 -8.08 -9.56
N LYS A 81 0.54 -7.93 -9.08
CA LYS A 81 1.17 -6.63 -8.91
C LYS A 81 1.70 -6.12 -10.26
N LEU A 82 1.15 -5.00 -10.69
CA LEU A 82 1.59 -4.28 -11.89
C LEU A 82 2.48 -3.10 -11.46
N ASP A 83 3.62 -2.93 -12.13
CA ASP A 83 4.42 -1.72 -11.99
C ASP A 83 4.00 -0.70 -13.05
N CYS A 84 3.44 0.42 -12.58
CA CYS A 84 3.01 1.57 -13.37
C CYS A 84 3.97 2.73 -13.13
N ASP A 85 5.25 2.51 -13.42
CA ASP A 85 6.35 3.47 -13.25
C ASP A 85 6.63 3.88 -11.80
N ASN A 86 6.27 3.03 -10.83
CA ASN A 86 6.62 3.23 -9.43
C ASN A 86 8.05 2.74 -9.12
N GLY A 87 8.54 1.72 -9.83
CA GLY A 87 9.94 1.30 -9.76
C GLY A 87 10.33 0.58 -8.47
N ARG A 88 9.43 -0.27 -7.93
CA ARG A 88 9.67 -1.02 -6.67
C ARG A 88 9.50 -2.53 -6.82
N ALA A 89 8.31 -2.96 -7.21
CA ALA A 89 7.92 -4.35 -7.39
C ALA A 89 6.73 -4.40 -8.34
N GLY A 90 6.46 -5.58 -8.91
CA GLY A 90 5.49 -5.74 -9.98
C GLY A 90 6.12 -5.95 -11.34
N VAL A 91 5.35 -6.56 -12.24
CA VAL A 91 5.76 -6.67 -13.63
C VAL A 91 5.52 -5.32 -14.31
N PRO A 92 6.51 -4.75 -15.02
CA PRO A 92 6.30 -3.51 -15.76
C PRO A 92 5.15 -3.62 -16.75
N HIS A 93 4.24 -2.65 -16.74
CA HIS A 93 3.01 -2.67 -17.55
C HIS A 93 3.24 -2.70 -19.07
N SER A 94 4.43 -2.25 -19.51
CA SER A 94 4.87 -2.22 -20.90
C SER A 94 5.39 -3.58 -21.38
N GLU A 95 5.79 -4.46 -20.46
CA GLU A 95 6.43 -5.72 -20.81
C GLU A 95 5.41 -6.81 -21.16
N PRO A 96 5.62 -7.61 -22.23
CA PRO A 96 4.76 -8.73 -22.57
C PRO A 96 4.61 -9.75 -21.43
N ALA A 97 5.61 -9.82 -20.55
CA ALA A 97 5.60 -10.67 -19.37
C ALA A 97 4.41 -10.39 -18.43
N ALA A 98 3.91 -9.15 -18.37
CA ALA A 98 2.78 -8.79 -17.52
C ALA A 98 1.49 -9.51 -17.97
N LEU A 99 1.20 -9.46 -19.27
CA LEU A 99 0.02 -10.14 -19.83
C LEU A 99 0.16 -11.67 -19.73
N LYS A 100 1.38 -12.17 -20.00
CA LYS A 100 1.69 -13.60 -19.86
C LYS A 100 1.46 -14.11 -18.43
N LEU A 101 1.93 -13.38 -17.42
CA LEU A 101 1.74 -13.77 -16.02
C LEU A 101 0.26 -13.76 -15.63
N ALA A 102 -0.50 -12.73 -16.05
CA ALA A 102 -1.94 -12.70 -15.78
C ALA A 102 -2.67 -13.90 -16.40
N GLN A 103 -2.31 -14.27 -17.63
CA GLN A 103 -2.83 -15.46 -18.29
C GLN A 103 -2.45 -16.75 -17.54
N GLU A 104 -1.17 -16.91 -17.16
CA GLU A 104 -0.71 -18.07 -16.38
C GLU A 104 -1.47 -18.22 -15.04
N ILE A 105 -1.72 -17.11 -14.34
CA ILE A 105 -2.51 -17.10 -13.10
C ILE A 105 -3.96 -17.53 -13.40
N SER A 106 -4.59 -16.94 -14.41
CA SER A 106 -6.00 -17.20 -14.76
C SER A 106 -6.27 -18.63 -15.24
N GLU A 107 -5.29 -19.30 -15.84
CA GLU A 107 -5.41 -20.67 -16.35
C GLU A 107 -5.01 -21.74 -15.29
N THR A 108 -4.47 -21.32 -14.15
CA THR A 108 -4.01 -22.25 -13.12
C THR A 108 -5.17 -22.77 -12.27
N ALA A 109 -5.43 -24.08 -12.33
CA ALA A 109 -6.42 -24.73 -11.48
C ALA A 109 -6.15 -24.50 -9.98
N GLY A 110 -7.20 -24.18 -9.22
CA GLY A 110 -7.10 -23.88 -7.78
C GLY A 110 -6.58 -22.47 -7.47
N VAL A 111 -6.46 -21.60 -8.48
CA VAL A 111 -6.07 -20.20 -8.35
C VAL A 111 -7.08 -19.34 -9.10
N GLU A 112 -7.44 -18.20 -8.52
CA GLU A 112 -8.25 -17.17 -9.16
C GLU A 112 -7.43 -15.89 -9.30
N LEU A 113 -7.39 -15.33 -10.51
CA LEU A 113 -6.92 -13.97 -10.71
C LEU A 113 -8.00 -12.99 -10.23
N THR A 114 -7.92 -12.58 -8.97
CA THR A 114 -8.88 -11.67 -8.33
C THR A 114 -8.76 -10.25 -8.87
N GLY A 115 -7.55 -9.80 -9.22
CA GLY A 115 -7.37 -8.42 -9.67
C GLY A 115 -5.95 -8.02 -9.99
N ILE A 116 -5.84 -6.79 -10.50
CA ILE A 116 -4.61 -6.08 -10.77
C ILE A 116 -4.42 -4.99 -9.72
N TYR A 117 -3.28 -5.03 -9.06
CA TYR A 117 -2.92 -4.10 -7.99
C TYR A 117 -1.72 -3.25 -8.44
N ALA A 118 -1.86 -1.93 -8.43
CA ALA A 118 -0.76 -1.00 -8.65
C ALA A 118 -0.63 -0.06 -7.45
N HIS A 119 0.60 0.33 -7.09
CA HIS A 119 0.80 1.32 -6.02
C HIS A 119 1.62 2.48 -6.56
N CYS A 120 1.05 3.68 -6.54
CA CYS A 120 1.68 4.93 -6.98
C CYS A 120 2.50 5.56 -5.85
N GLY A 121 3.50 4.83 -5.33
CA GLY A 121 4.42 5.31 -4.30
C GLY A 121 5.34 6.44 -4.77
N ASN A 122 5.56 6.57 -6.07
CA ASN A 122 6.23 7.69 -6.73
C ASN A 122 5.56 9.05 -6.45
N THR A 123 4.30 9.08 -6.02
CA THR A 123 3.65 10.31 -5.51
C THR A 123 4.35 10.93 -4.30
N TYR A 124 5.15 10.17 -3.54
CA TYR A 124 5.95 10.73 -2.43
C TYR A 124 7.12 11.61 -2.90
N GLY A 125 7.47 11.57 -4.19
CA GLY A 125 8.42 12.49 -4.81
C GLY A 125 7.80 13.77 -5.38
N CYS A 126 6.47 13.88 -5.38
CA CYS A 126 5.75 15.03 -5.93
C CYS A 126 5.81 16.25 -5.01
N LYS A 127 5.59 17.43 -5.60
CA LYS A 127 5.40 18.69 -4.91
C LYS A 127 4.12 19.36 -5.38
N GLY A 128 3.12 19.37 -4.52
CA GLY A 128 1.82 20.00 -4.77
C GLY A 128 0.83 19.12 -5.53
N GLU A 129 -0.42 19.55 -5.49
CA GLU A 129 -1.60 18.85 -6.01
C GLU A 129 -1.48 18.50 -7.50
N GLU A 130 -0.96 19.40 -8.33
CA GLU A 130 -0.86 19.19 -9.78
C GLU A 130 0.00 17.96 -10.12
N GLN A 131 1.18 17.83 -9.50
CA GLN A 131 2.08 16.69 -9.73
C GLN A 131 1.49 15.38 -9.18
N ILE A 132 0.84 15.45 -8.02
CA ILE A 132 0.13 14.31 -7.42
C ILE A 132 -0.95 13.80 -8.40
N LYS A 133 -1.76 14.70 -8.93
CA LYS A 133 -2.83 14.38 -9.88
C LYS A 133 -2.29 13.80 -11.17
N ALA A 134 -1.19 14.33 -11.70
CA ALA A 134 -0.54 13.79 -12.90
C ALA A 134 -0.12 12.32 -12.72
N VAL A 135 0.53 11.99 -11.60
CA VAL A 135 0.93 10.61 -11.28
C VAL A 135 -0.30 9.71 -11.07
N ALA A 136 -1.34 10.21 -10.40
CA ALA A 136 -2.58 9.48 -10.20
C ALA A 136 -3.29 9.17 -11.53
N GLN A 137 -3.38 10.14 -12.44
CA GLN A 137 -3.94 9.98 -13.78
C GLN A 137 -3.16 8.96 -14.60
N GLN A 138 -1.82 9.07 -14.63
CA GLN A 138 -0.96 8.12 -15.34
C GLN A 138 -1.13 6.70 -14.81
N THR A 139 -1.06 6.51 -13.49
CA THR A 139 -1.20 5.18 -12.87
C THR A 139 -2.59 4.58 -13.14
N THR A 140 -3.64 5.40 -13.06
CA THR A 140 -5.02 5.00 -13.36
C THR A 140 -5.16 4.58 -14.82
N ALA A 141 -4.69 5.42 -15.76
CA ALA A 141 -4.77 5.15 -17.19
C ALA A 141 -4.02 3.86 -17.56
N ILE A 142 -2.79 3.67 -17.06
CA ILE A 142 -2.02 2.44 -17.29
C ILE A 142 -2.76 1.21 -16.77
N THR A 143 -3.29 1.29 -15.54
CA THR A 143 -4.03 0.17 -14.94
C THR A 143 -5.26 -0.18 -15.76
N LEU A 144 -6.08 0.80 -16.16
CA LEU A 144 -7.27 0.58 -16.98
C LEU A 144 -6.93 0.07 -18.38
N GLN A 145 -5.88 0.59 -19.03
CA GLN A 145 -5.40 0.05 -20.30
C GLN A 145 -4.96 -1.41 -20.17
N PHE A 146 -4.33 -1.79 -19.06
CA PHE A 146 -3.97 -3.18 -18.80
C PHE A 146 -5.22 -4.05 -18.60
N MET A 147 -6.25 -3.55 -17.92
CA MET A 147 -7.55 -4.24 -17.81
C MET A 147 -8.19 -4.50 -19.18
N GLU A 148 -8.13 -3.53 -20.11
CA GLU A 148 -8.62 -3.74 -21.48
C GLU A 148 -7.80 -4.78 -22.24
N LYS A 149 -6.47 -4.84 -22.03
CA LYS A 149 -5.63 -5.91 -22.60
C LYS A 149 -6.04 -7.30 -22.10
N LEU A 150 -6.37 -7.44 -20.81
CA LEU A 150 -6.88 -8.69 -20.24
C LEU A 150 -8.20 -9.10 -20.89
N LYS A 151 -9.13 -8.16 -21.01
CA LYS A 151 -10.43 -8.39 -21.65
C LYS A 151 -10.28 -8.83 -23.11
N ALA A 152 -9.34 -8.24 -23.85
CA ALA A 152 -9.07 -8.60 -25.24
C ALA A 152 -8.58 -10.04 -25.43
N ILE A 153 -7.96 -10.64 -24.40
CA ILE A 153 -7.55 -12.06 -24.41
C ILE A 153 -8.54 -12.97 -23.68
N GLY A 154 -9.75 -12.49 -23.38
CA GLY A 154 -10.82 -13.28 -22.78
C GLY A 154 -10.79 -13.39 -21.26
N ILE A 155 -9.86 -12.71 -20.57
CA ILE A 155 -9.82 -12.67 -19.11
C ILE A 155 -10.75 -11.55 -18.62
N GLN A 156 -11.90 -11.93 -18.06
CA GLN A 156 -12.91 -11.02 -17.54
C GLN A 156 -13.16 -11.31 -16.05
N GLY A 157 -13.49 -10.28 -15.27
CA GLY A 157 -13.78 -10.42 -13.84
C GLY A 157 -12.70 -9.92 -12.86
N PRO A 158 -11.39 -9.86 -13.20
CA PRO A 158 -10.43 -9.26 -12.28
C PRO A 158 -10.79 -7.81 -11.93
N LYS A 159 -10.56 -7.43 -10.68
CA LYS A 159 -10.72 -6.06 -10.18
C LYS A 159 -9.49 -5.21 -10.48
N SER A 160 -9.64 -3.88 -10.43
CA SER A 160 -8.53 -2.93 -10.56
C SER A 160 -8.39 -2.10 -9.28
N SER A 161 -7.16 -2.02 -8.76
CA SER A 161 -6.85 -1.41 -7.48
C SER A 161 -5.61 -0.53 -7.60
N ILE A 162 -5.74 0.76 -7.24
CA ILE A 162 -4.60 1.67 -7.09
C ILE A 162 -4.67 2.43 -5.77
N GLY A 163 -3.57 3.05 -5.35
CA GLY A 163 -3.67 4.11 -4.36
C GLY A 163 -2.39 4.37 -3.60
N SER A 164 -2.19 5.64 -3.31
CA SER A 164 -1.33 6.15 -2.26
C SER A 164 -2.11 7.18 -1.46
N THR A 165 -1.64 7.54 -0.26
CA THR A 165 -2.26 8.65 0.47
C THR A 165 -2.28 9.93 -0.36
N PRO A 166 -1.17 10.38 -0.97
CA PRO A 166 -1.21 11.57 -1.82
C PRO A 166 -2.27 11.52 -2.92
N SER A 167 -2.33 10.44 -3.72
CA SER A 167 -3.29 10.35 -4.83
C SER A 167 -4.75 10.31 -4.36
N CYS A 168 -5.01 9.65 -3.22
CA CYS A 168 -6.36 9.50 -2.71
C CYS A 168 -6.85 10.73 -1.91
N SER A 169 -5.94 11.58 -1.44
CA SER A 169 -6.29 12.90 -0.89
C SER A 169 -6.72 13.89 -1.98
N HIS A 170 -6.23 13.69 -3.21
CA HIS A 170 -6.55 14.51 -4.39
C HIS A 170 -7.03 13.62 -5.56
N PRO A 171 -8.16 12.91 -5.42
CA PRO A 171 -8.60 11.94 -6.41
C PRO A 171 -8.91 12.61 -7.75
N VAL A 172 -8.63 11.89 -8.83
CA VAL A 172 -8.94 12.32 -10.20
C VAL A 172 -10.17 11.56 -10.71
N PRO A 173 -11.01 12.16 -11.59
CA PRO A 173 -12.27 11.56 -12.01
C PRO A 173 -12.14 10.13 -12.57
N GLU A 174 -11.03 9.84 -13.24
CA GLU A 174 -10.74 8.53 -13.84
C GLU A 174 -10.66 7.41 -12.81
N MET A 175 -10.32 7.72 -11.54
CA MET A 175 -10.28 6.74 -10.46
C MET A 175 -11.66 6.14 -10.15
N ALA A 176 -12.76 6.81 -10.54
CA ALA A 176 -14.11 6.27 -10.42
C ALA A 176 -14.36 5.04 -11.32
N MET A 177 -13.49 4.79 -12.31
CA MET A 177 -13.54 3.59 -13.15
C MET A 177 -12.80 2.40 -12.54
N LEU A 178 -12.05 2.60 -11.44
CA LEU A 178 -11.38 1.52 -10.72
C LEU A 178 -12.36 0.78 -9.82
N SER A 179 -12.05 -0.48 -9.49
CA SER A 179 -12.87 -1.27 -8.57
C SER A 179 -12.67 -0.84 -7.11
N GLU A 180 -11.45 -0.46 -6.73
CA GLU A 180 -11.11 -0.08 -5.36
C GLU A 180 -9.90 0.87 -5.30
N VAL A 181 -9.72 1.50 -4.13
CA VAL A 181 -8.52 2.27 -3.78
C VAL A 181 -7.98 1.87 -2.42
N HIS A 182 -6.65 1.93 -2.24
CA HIS A 182 -5.97 1.42 -1.03
C HIS A 182 -4.99 2.40 -0.33
N PRO A 183 -5.40 3.64 0.02
CA PRO A 183 -4.56 4.52 0.84
C PRO A 183 -4.47 4.00 2.29
N GLY A 184 -3.41 4.38 3.01
CA GLY A 184 -3.18 3.92 4.39
C GLY A 184 -2.81 5.04 5.36
N ASN A 185 -1.74 5.79 5.06
CA ASN A 185 -1.20 6.83 5.93
C ASN A 185 -2.22 7.94 6.29
N TYR A 186 -3.21 8.19 5.43
CA TYR A 186 -4.23 9.25 5.57
C TYR A 186 -5.02 9.20 6.88
N VAL A 187 -5.07 8.05 7.56
CA VAL A 187 -5.75 7.91 8.87
C VAL A 187 -5.12 8.82 9.93
N PHE A 188 -3.81 9.09 9.80
CA PHE A 188 -3.09 10.02 10.66
C PHE A 188 -2.53 11.23 9.93
N TYR A 189 -2.19 11.07 8.65
CA TYR A 189 -1.24 11.94 7.96
C TYR A 189 0.07 12.11 8.76
N ASP A 190 0.97 12.94 8.24
CA ASP A 190 2.19 13.35 8.92
C ASP A 190 2.71 14.65 8.29
N VAL A 191 3.83 15.17 8.81
CA VAL A 191 4.45 16.39 8.30
C VAL A 191 4.90 16.22 6.84
N GLN A 192 5.35 15.03 6.43
CA GLN A 192 5.75 14.78 5.05
C GLN A 192 4.55 14.94 4.11
N GLN A 193 3.38 14.39 4.45
CA GLN A 193 2.15 14.56 3.66
C GLN A 193 1.75 16.03 3.51
N SER A 194 1.90 16.82 4.58
CA SER A 194 1.65 18.26 4.49
C SER A 194 2.63 18.97 3.55
N LEU A 195 3.91 18.59 3.56
CA LEU A 195 4.93 19.14 2.66
C LEU A 195 4.75 18.71 1.20
N ILE A 196 4.32 17.47 0.96
CA ILE A 196 3.95 16.97 -0.38
C ILE A 196 2.73 17.74 -0.92
N GLY A 197 1.85 18.21 -0.02
CA GLY A 197 0.61 18.92 -0.35
C GLY A 197 -0.62 18.02 -0.34
N SER A 198 -0.54 16.84 0.28
CA SER A 198 -1.65 15.88 0.40
C SER A 198 -2.67 16.28 1.45
N CYS A 199 -2.24 17.00 2.49
CA CYS A 199 -3.10 17.51 3.55
C CYS A 199 -2.59 18.86 4.06
N LYS A 200 -3.36 19.52 4.91
CA LYS A 200 -2.87 20.63 5.72
C LYS A 200 -2.26 20.10 7.01
N LEU A 201 -1.48 20.94 7.70
CA LEU A 201 -0.91 20.58 9.00
C LEU A 201 -1.99 20.32 10.07
N GLU A 202 -3.14 21.00 9.96
CA GLU A 202 -4.32 20.81 10.82
C GLU A 202 -4.96 19.42 10.69
N ASP A 203 -4.74 18.73 9.57
CA ASP A 203 -5.25 17.38 9.33
C ASP A 203 -4.36 16.29 9.95
N VAL A 204 -3.14 16.64 10.39
CA VAL A 204 -2.21 15.67 10.99
C VAL A 204 -2.71 15.33 12.39
N ALA A 205 -3.13 14.08 12.61
CA ALA A 205 -3.67 13.61 13.87
C ALA A 205 -2.61 13.03 14.83
N VAL A 206 -1.45 12.61 14.32
CA VAL A 206 -0.38 12.02 15.14
C VAL A 206 0.50 13.08 15.80
N ARG A 207 0.81 12.90 17.09
CA ARG A 207 1.78 13.70 17.86
C ARG A 207 2.60 12.80 18.78
N VAL A 208 3.84 13.21 19.04
CA VAL A 208 4.67 12.61 20.10
C VAL A 208 4.83 13.64 21.20
N LEU A 209 4.22 13.37 22.35
CA LEU A 209 4.36 14.23 23.52
C LEU A 209 5.76 14.06 24.10
N THR A 210 6.38 15.19 24.45
CA THR A 210 7.70 15.22 25.07
C THR A 210 7.77 16.32 26.12
N ARG A 211 8.67 16.18 27.09
CA ARG A 211 8.96 17.18 28.11
C ARG A 211 10.32 17.78 27.88
N VAL A 212 10.44 19.07 28.12
CA VAL A 212 11.73 19.70 28.35
C VAL A 212 12.30 19.18 29.67
N ILE A 213 13.47 18.55 29.62
CA ILE A 213 14.15 17.93 30.76
C ILE A 213 15.46 18.62 31.12
N GLY A 214 15.92 19.57 30.30
CA GLY A 214 17.14 20.32 30.58
C GLY A 214 17.25 21.58 29.73
N HIS A 215 17.81 22.64 30.31
CA HIS A 215 18.17 23.86 29.61
C HIS A 215 19.69 23.96 29.57
N TYR A 216 20.25 24.26 28.39
CA TYR A 216 21.69 24.43 28.20
C TYR A 216 21.98 25.84 27.64
N PRO A 217 21.98 26.89 28.49
CA PRO A 217 22.10 28.28 28.03
C PRO A 217 23.35 28.57 27.22
N HIS A 218 24.48 27.94 27.56
CA HIS A 218 25.76 28.10 26.86
C HIS A 218 25.73 27.67 25.39
N ARG A 219 24.73 26.88 24.96
CA ARG A 219 24.50 26.48 23.57
C ARG A 219 23.13 26.90 23.04
N ASN A 220 22.34 27.62 23.83
CA ASN A 220 20.95 28.00 23.53
C ASN A 220 20.07 26.80 23.10
N GLN A 221 20.11 25.72 23.88
CA GLN A 221 19.40 24.47 23.56
C GLN A 221 18.49 24.04 24.69
N LEU A 222 17.33 23.49 24.30
CA LEU A 222 16.48 22.68 25.15
C LEU A 222 16.80 21.21 24.90
N LEU A 223 16.85 20.42 25.97
CA LEU A 223 16.86 18.97 25.88
C LEU A 223 15.46 18.45 26.17
N VAL A 224 14.96 17.61 25.28
CA VAL A 224 13.66 16.94 25.42
C VAL A 224 13.85 15.45 25.62
N ASP A 225 12.86 14.78 26.23
CA ASP A 225 12.88 13.32 26.45
C ASP A 225 12.45 12.49 25.20
N CYS A 226 12.27 13.13 24.05
CA CYS A 226 11.98 12.50 22.78
C CYS A 226 13.25 12.36 21.92
N GLY A 227 13.81 11.15 21.89
CA GLY A 227 14.89 10.77 20.96
C GLY A 227 14.38 9.95 19.77
N TRP A 228 15.31 9.44 18.96
CA TRP A 228 15.02 8.61 17.78
C TRP A 228 14.25 7.31 18.12
N THR A 229 14.28 6.83 19.36
CA THR A 229 13.49 5.68 19.81
C THR A 229 11.99 5.98 19.85
N ALA A 230 11.60 7.24 20.05
CA ALA A 230 10.21 7.68 20.05
C ALA A 230 9.75 8.21 18.68
N LEU A 231 10.67 8.80 17.90
CA LEU A 231 10.34 9.51 16.66
C LEU A 231 10.77 8.81 15.37
N SER A 232 11.67 7.82 15.45
CA SER A 232 12.49 7.30 14.34
C SER A 232 13.53 8.32 13.82
N LEU A 233 14.24 7.97 12.74
CA LEU A 233 15.15 8.84 11.99
C LEU A 233 14.58 9.23 10.61
N ASP A 234 13.31 8.91 10.34
CA ASP A 234 12.69 9.23 9.06
C ASP A 234 12.72 10.73 8.77
N GLY A 235 12.77 11.06 7.47
CA GLY A 235 13.03 12.42 7.01
C GLY A 235 14.50 12.84 7.08
N GLY A 236 15.36 12.12 7.82
CA GLY A 236 16.81 12.33 7.83
C GLY A 236 17.22 13.76 8.23
N GLY A 237 16.45 14.41 9.10
CA GLY A 237 16.70 15.79 9.52
C GLY A 237 16.40 16.83 8.44
N ARG A 238 15.71 16.47 7.35
CA ARG A 238 15.45 17.38 6.22
C ARG A 238 14.27 18.33 6.42
N LEU A 239 13.51 18.21 7.51
CA LEU A 239 12.50 19.22 7.82
C LEU A 239 13.19 20.54 8.20
N PRO A 240 12.52 21.70 8.03
CA PRO A 240 13.05 22.99 8.49
C PRO A 240 13.45 23.03 9.98
N THR A 241 12.87 22.12 10.77
CA THR A 241 13.02 21.90 12.21
C THR A 241 13.69 20.55 12.51
N GLY A 242 14.42 19.97 11.56
CA GLY A 242 15.12 18.70 11.75
C GLY A 242 14.21 17.48 11.55
N TYR A 243 13.86 16.77 12.62
CA TYR A 243 13.15 15.48 12.58
C TYR A 243 11.63 15.59 12.78
N ALA A 244 11.14 16.66 13.40
CA ALA A 244 9.73 16.93 13.62
C ALA A 244 9.47 18.43 13.70
N ILE A 245 8.22 18.85 13.56
CA ILE A 245 7.81 20.23 13.85
C ILE A 245 7.36 20.31 15.31
N ILE A 246 7.71 21.40 16.00
CA ILE A 246 7.17 21.71 17.33
C ILE A 246 5.89 22.51 17.14
N GLU A 247 4.76 21.88 17.43
CA GLU A 247 3.43 22.48 17.25
C GLU A 247 3.27 23.76 18.07
N GLY A 248 2.81 24.84 17.42
CA GLY A 248 2.66 26.16 18.04
C GLY A 248 3.95 26.96 18.21
N HIS A 249 5.12 26.38 17.90
CA HIS A 249 6.44 26.97 18.16
C HIS A 249 7.35 26.93 16.93
N PRO A 250 7.07 27.70 15.86
CA PRO A 250 7.87 27.71 14.63
C PRO A 250 9.32 28.22 14.84
N GLU A 251 9.61 28.86 15.97
CA GLU A 251 10.92 29.33 16.37
C GLU A 251 11.86 28.21 16.86
N LEU A 252 11.31 27.05 17.24
CA LEU A 252 12.08 25.91 17.76
C LEU A 252 12.48 24.94 16.64
N LYS A 253 13.66 24.32 16.79
CA LYS A 253 14.28 23.40 15.83
C LYS A 253 15.12 22.34 16.53
#